data_AF-A0AAX4FLX7-F1
#
_entry.id   AF-A0AAX4FLX7-F1
#
_cell.length_a   1.000
_cell.length_b   1.000
_cell.length_c   1.000
_cell.angle_alpha   90.00
_cell.angle_beta   90.00
_cell.angle_gamma   90.00
#
_symmetry.space_group_name_H-M   'P 1'
#
loop_
_entity.id
_entity.type
_entity.pdbx_description
1 polymer ?
#
loop_
_entity_poly.entity_id
_entity_poly.type
_entity_poly.pdbx_seq_one_letter_code
_entity_poly.pdbx_strand_id
1 'polypeptide(L)'
;MVGRGTLMALAPGQGIFTHRYADGALRSYIALTKPEAWFRELDFGRPTAAMRRIANEFEDWAPALLAMITHTDSAPIIRPIYALPIEHAWARTPGVTLVGDAAHLMSPFAGEGANLAIYDGAELARSIIENPGQIEAALSAYDNALFPRSTALAEQSASNHAQFFGFNSPASVVNLFSAHQV
;
A
#
# COMPACT_ATOMS: atom_id res chain seq x y z
N MET A 1 21.79 -8.92 8.36
CA MET A 1 21.25 -7.59 8.03
C MET A 1 19.78 -7.49 8.38
N VAL A 2 18.89 -8.33 7.86
CA VAL A 2 17.48 -8.38 8.31
C VAL A 2 17.38 -9.19 9.61
N GLY A 3 16.91 -8.54 10.68
CA GLY A 3 16.65 -9.17 11.98
C GLY A 3 15.46 -10.14 11.94
N ARG A 4 14.72 -10.25 13.05
CA ARG A 4 13.52 -11.10 13.17
C ARG A 4 12.22 -10.47 12.65
N GLY A 5 12.30 -9.33 11.97
CA GLY A 5 11.14 -8.58 11.51
C GLY A 5 11.39 -7.90 10.18
N THR A 6 10.94 -6.65 10.08
CA THR A 6 11.05 -5.85 8.86
C THR A 6 12.28 -4.94 8.91
N LEU A 7 13.04 -4.93 7.83
CA LEU A 7 13.99 -3.88 7.50
C LEU A 7 13.34 -2.90 6.53
N MET A 8 13.54 -1.60 6.77
CA MET A 8 13.14 -0.53 5.86
C MET A 8 14.36 0.34 5.57
N ALA A 9 14.71 0.47 4.30
CA ALA A 9 15.69 1.44 3.81
C ALA A 9 15.00 2.34 2.79
N LEU A 10 15.09 3.66 2.97
CA LEU A 10 14.27 4.63 2.27
C LEU A 10 15.10 5.83 1.85
N ALA A 11 14.74 6.42 0.71
CA ALA A 11 15.19 7.71 0.23
C ALA A 11 14.04 8.37 -0.56
N PRO A 12 14.14 9.64 -0.96
CA PRO A 12 13.10 10.27 -1.76
C PRO A 12 12.80 9.47 -3.03
N GLY A 13 11.55 9.06 -3.20
CA GLY A 13 11.08 8.25 -4.32
C GLY A 13 11.57 6.81 -4.37
N GLN A 14 12.30 6.31 -3.36
CA GLN A 14 12.96 5.00 -3.39
C GLN A 14 12.82 4.27 -2.06
N GLY A 15 12.67 2.95 -2.11
CA GLY A 15 12.59 2.13 -0.89
C GLY A 15 12.91 0.67 -1.11
N ILE A 16 13.51 0.07 -0.10
CA ILE A 16 13.70 -1.37 0.03
C ILE A 16 13.10 -1.80 1.36
N PHE A 17 12.05 -2.59 1.29
CA PHE A 17 11.41 -3.22 2.45
C PHE A 17 11.72 -4.69 2.40
N THR A 18 12.30 -5.26 3.45
CA THR A 18 12.52 -6.71 3.51
C THR A 18 11.97 -7.27 4.80
N HIS A 19 11.07 -8.23 4.69
CA HIS A 19 10.50 -8.92 5.83
C HIS A 19 11.02 -10.36 5.90
N ARG A 20 11.39 -10.80 7.11
CA ARG A 20 11.72 -12.19 7.39
C ARG A 20 10.50 -12.94 7.91
N TYR A 21 10.08 -13.98 7.20
CA TYR A 21 9.00 -14.86 7.59
C TYR A 21 9.48 -15.95 8.58
N ALA A 22 8.52 -16.62 9.23
CA ALA A 22 8.79 -17.63 10.26
C ALA A 22 9.54 -18.86 9.73
N ASP A 23 9.39 -19.17 8.44
CA ASP A 23 10.12 -20.23 7.73
C ASP A 23 11.56 -19.83 7.36
N GLY A 24 11.98 -18.62 7.72
CA GLY A 24 13.29 -18.06 7.42
C GLY A 24 13.39 -17.38 6.06
N ALA A 25 12.36 -17.48 5.22
CA ALA A 25 12.34 -16.83 3.90
C ALA A 25 12.33 -15.30 4.04
N LEU A 26 13.02 -14.64 3.12
CA LEU A 26 12.99 -13.19 2.99
C LEU A 26 12.09 -12.81 1.82
N ARG A 27 11.20 -11.84 2.03
CA ARG A 27 10.51 -11.16 0.92
C ARG A 27 10.90 -9.71 0.87
N SER A 28 11.42 -9.31 -0.27
CA SER A 28 11.84 -7.94 -0.55
C SER A 28 10.83 -7.24 -1.45
N TYR A 29 10.45 -6.03 -1.08
CA TYR A 29 9.67 -5.12 -1.90
C TYR A 29 10.56 -3.94 -2.25
N ILE A 30 10.68 -3.69 -3.56
CA ILE A 30 11.47 -2.59 -4.11
C ILE A 30 10.49 -1.54 -4.59
N ALA A 31 10.47 -0.39 -3.92
CA ALA A 31 9.62 0.74 -4.24
C ALA A 31 10.42 1.77 -5.05
N LEU A 32 9.84 2.20 -6.17
CA LEU A 32 10.40 3.21 -7.05
C LEU A 32 9.29 4.15 -7.51
N THR A 33 9.54 5.45 -7.40
CA THR A 33 8.69 6.50 -7.97
C THR A 33 9.22 6.86 -9.35
N LYS A 34 8.59 6.31 -10.39
CA LYS A 34 8.94 6.54 -11.80
C LYS A 34 7.66 6.66 -12.64
N PRO A 35 7.73 7.32 -13.82
CA PRO A 35 6.62 7.28 -14.77
C PRO A 35 6.25 5.85 -15.15
N GLU A 36 4.96 5.58 -15.38
CA GLU A 36 4.49 4.23 -15.72
C GLU A 36 5.18 3.66 -16.97
N ALA A 37 5.50 4.51 -17.96
CA ALA A 37 6.23 4.14 -19.15
C ALA A 37 7.61 3.52 -18.84
N TRP A 38 8.31 3.99 -17.80
CA TRP A 38 9.60 3.43 -17.39
C TRP A 38 9.47 1.97 -16.96
N PHE A 39 8.38 1.62 -16.26
CA PHE A 39 8.12 0.23 -15.85
C PHE A 39 7.71 -0.66 -17.02
N ARG A 40 6.98 -0.13 -18.01
CA ARG A 40 6.58 -0.89 -19.22
C ARG A 40 7.77 -1.31 -20.08
N GLU A 41 8.89 -0.61 -19.97
CA GLU A 41 10.14 -0.96 -20.66
C GLU A 41 10.95 -2.06 -19.95
N LEU A 42 10.53 -2.53 -18.76
CA LEU A 42 11.18 -3.64 -18.07
C LEU A 42 10.78 -4.97 -18.72
N ASP A 43 11.77 -5.67 -19.30
CA ASP A 43 11.59 -6.98 -19.91
C ASP A 43 11.96 -8.11 -18.92
N PHE A 44 10.94 -8.69 -18.29
CA PHE A 44 11.11 -9.85 -17.40
C PHE A 44 11.30 -11.19 -18.13
N GLY A 45 11.21 -11.21 -19.46
CA GLY A 45 11.78 -12.31 -20.27
C GLY A 45 13.30 -12.34 -20.21
N ARG A 46 13.94 -11.24 -19.79
CA ARG A 46 15.38 -11.13 -19.53
C ARG A 46 15.63 -10.64 -18.09
N PRO A 47 15.31 -11.46 -17.08
CA PRO A 47 15.21 -11.04 -15.68
C PRO A 47 16.50 -10.40 -15.16
N THR A 48 17.68 -10.91 -15.51
CA THR A 48 18.96 -10.32 -15.09
C THR A 48 19.14 -8.88 -15.58
N ALA A 49 18.72 -8.57 -16.82
CA ALA A 49 18.83 -7.22 -17.37
C ALA A 49 17.82 -6.26 -16.71
N ALA A 50 16.58 -6.71 -16.52
CA ALA A 50 15.55 -5.94 -15.82
C ALA A 50 15.94 -5.66 -14.37
N MET A 51 16.44 -6.66 -13.63
CA MET A 51 16.91 -6.48 -12.25
C MET A 51 18.11 -5.55 -12.17
N ARG A 52 19.05 -5.60 -13.13
CA ARG A 52 20.15 -4.63 -13.20
C ARG A 52 19.65 -3.20 -13.44
N ARG A 53 18.68 -3.02 -14.34
CA ARG A 53 18.07 -1.71 -14.60
C ARG A 53 17.39 -1.15 -13.34
N ILE A 54 16.70 -2.00 -12.57
CA ILE A 54 16.13 -1.62 -11.27
C ILE A 54 17.24 -1.28 -10.28
N ALA A 55 18.27 -2.12 -10.15
CA ALA A 55 19.37 -1.92 -9.21
C ALA A 55 20.18 -0.65 -9.49
N ASN A 56 20.31 -0.24 -10.75
CA ASN A 56 20.98 1.01 -11.13
C ASN A 56 20.26 2.25 -10.59
N GLU A 57 18.95 2.19 -10.31
CA GLU A 57 18.27 3.29 -9.64
C GLU A 57 18.77 3.47 -8.19
N PHE A 58 19.42 2.46 -7.61
CA PHE A 58 19.92 2.44 -6.24
C PHE A 58 21.45 2.46 -6.17
N GLU A 59 22.16 2.91 -7.21
CA GLU A 59 23.63 2.73 -7.33
C GLU A 59 24.46 3.25 -6.13
N ASP A 60 24.00 4.29 -5.46
CA ASP A 60 24.64 4.87 -4.27
C ASP A 60 24.32 4.13 -2.95
N TRP A 61 23.50 3.09 -2.99
CA TRP A 61 23.08 2.34 -1.82
C TRP A 61 24.11 1.28 -1.42
N ALA A 62 24.11 0.91 -0.14
CA ALA A 62 25.04 -0.10 0.37
C ALA A 62 24.94 -1.43 -0.42
N PRO A 63 26.07 -2.10 -0.72
CA PRO A 63 26.07 -3.33 -1.52
C PRO A 63 25.14 -4.43 -1.00
N ALA A 64 24.95 -4.51 0.32
CA ALA A 64 24.07 -5.48 0.95
C ALA A 64 22.57 -5.22 0.66
N LEU A 65 22.17 -3.95 0.45
CA LEU A 65 20.81 -3.57 0.02
C LEU A 65 20.62 -3.85 -1.46
N LEU A 66 21.61 -3.54 -2.29
CA LEU A 66 21.60 -3.88 -3.72
C LEU A 66 21.47 -5.39 -3.95
N ALA A 67 22.12 -6.20 -3.11
CA ALA A 67 21.99 -7.66 -3.17
C ALA A 67 20.55 -8.14 -2.97
N MET A 68 19.68 -7.40 -2.27
CA MET A 68 18.26 -7.73 -2.12
C MET A 68 17.46 -7.57 -3.43
N ILE A 69 18.00 -6.83 -4.40
CA ILE A 69 17.43 -6.68 -5.74
C ILE A 69 18.01 -7.72 -6.70
N THR A 70 19.32 -7.97 -6.62
CA THR A 70 20.04 -8.76 -7.63
C THR A 70 20.18 -10.24 -7.31
N HIS A 71 20.03 -10.64 -6.04
CA HIS A 71 20.12 -12.04 -5.59
C HIS A 71 18.76 -12.52 -5.08
N THR A 72 17.85 -12.77 -6.02
CA THR A 72 16.50 -13.27 -5.74
C THR A 72 16.29 -14.65 -6.37
N ASP A 73 15.52 -15.50 -5.70
CA ASP A 73 15.16 -16.83 -6.22
C ASP A 73 14.05 -16.78 -7.28
N SER A 74 13.45 -15.61 -7.49
CA SER A 74 12.33 -15.40 -8.41
C SER A 74 12.41 -14.03 -9.08
N ALA A 75 11.82 -13.93 -10.27
CA ALA A 75 11.63 -12.66 -10.95
C ALA A 75 10.66 -11.77 -10.15
N PRO A 76 10.91 -10.46 -10.07
CA PRO A 76 10.01 -9.56 -9.36
C PRO A 76 8.68 -9.42 -10.10
N ILE A 77 7.62 -9.19 -9.34
CA ILE A 77 6.29 -8.89 -9.86
C ILE A 77 6.07 -7.39 -9.73
N ILE A 78 5.88 -6.69 -10.86
CA ILE A 78 5.54 -5.26 -10.84
C ILE A 78 4.13 -5.06 -10.31
N ARG A 79 4.00 -4.19 -9.32
CA ARG A 79 2.73 -3.82 -8.68
C ARG A 79 2.62 -2.30 -8.62
N PRO A 80 1.98 -1.66 -9.61
CA PRO A 80 1.67 -0.24 -9.52
C PRO A 80 0.77 0.03 -8.32
N ILE A 81 1.03 1.13 -7.61
CA ILE A 81 0.20 1.56 -6.47
C ILE A 81 -0.74 2.65 -6.96
N TYR A 82 -2.04 2.36 -6.93
CA TYR A 82 -3.10 3.30 -7.25
C TYR A 82 -3.88 3.67 -6.00
N ALA A 83 -4.59 4.80 -6.06
CA ALA A 83 -5.54 5.23 -5.06
C ALA A 83 -6.71 5.94 -5.74
N LEU A 84 -7.90 5.84 -5.15
CA LEU A 84 -9.03 6.70 -5.49
C LEU A 84 -8.78 8.12 -4.96
N PRO A 85 -9.45 9.14 -5.52
CA PRO A 85 -9.43 10.48 -4.94
C PRO A 85 -9.85 10.46 -3.47
N ILE A 86 -9.19 11.27 -2.64
CA ILE A 86 -9.64 11.49 -1.26
C ILE A 86 -11.02 12.16 -1.32
N GLU A 87 -11.91 11.79 -0.39
CA GLU A 87 -13.33 12.19 -0.39
C GLU A 87 -14.14 11.64 -1.58
N HIS A 88 -13.67 10.58 -2.24
CA HIS A 88 -14.45 9.90 -3.27
C HIS A 88 -15.79 9.41 -2.70
N ALA A 89 -16.86 9.76 -3.41
CA ALA A 89 -18.21 9.30 -3.15
C ALA A 89 -18.92 9.03 -4.48
N TRP A 90 -20.02 8.29 -4.43
CA TRP A 90 -20.80 7.91 -5.60
C TRP A 90 -22.28 8.26 -5.45
N ALA A 91 -22.95 8.44 -6.58
CA ALA A 91 -24.40 8.49 -6.62
C ALA A 91 -24.96 7.07 -6.41
N ARG A 92 -25.94 6.93 -5.53
CA ARG A 92 -26.60 5.66 -5.21
C ARG A 92 -27.24 5.05 -6.46
N THR A 93 -26.99 3.76 -6.68
CA THR A 93 -27.79 2.91 -7.56
C THR A 93 -28.66 2.00 -6.70
N PRO A 94 -29.99 1.90 -6.94
CA PRO A 94 -30.86 1.06 -6.13
C PRO A 94 -30.35 -0.38 -6.03
N GLY A 95 -30.34 -0.93 -4.82
CA GLY A 95 -29.91 -2.29 -4.52
C GLY A 95 -28.40 -2.56 -4.60
N VAL A 96 -27.57 -1.55 -4.88
CA VAL A 96 -26.12 -1.73 -5.08
C VAL A 96 -25.32 -0.85 -4.12
N THR A 97 -24.25 -1.38 -3.53
CA THR A 97 -23.21 -0.59 -2.84
C THR A 97 -21.83 -1.20 -3.09
N LEU A 98 -20.78 -0.54 -2.63
CA LEU A 98 -19.37 -0.92 -2.76
C LEU A 98 -18.77 -1.21 -1.38
N VAL A 99 -17.77 -2.09 -1.34
CA VAL A 99 -17.02 -2.48 -0.13
C VAL A 99 -15.53 -2.60 -0.47
N GLY A 100 -14.66 -2.43 0.53
CA GLY A 100 -13.22 -2.62 0.37
C GLY A 100 -12.60 -1.72 -0.71
N ASP A 101 -11.61 -2.24 -1.45
CA ASP A 101 -10.91 -1.47 -2.48
C ASP A 101 -11.84 -0.91 -3.57
N ALA A 102 -13.00 -1.54 -3.84
CA ALA A 102 -13.98 -0.97 -4.76
C ALA A 102 -14.58 0.34 -4.25
N ALA A 103 -14.70 0.51 -2.93
CA ALA A 103 -15.19 1.73 -2.30
C ALA A 103 -14.07 2.75 -2.02
N HIS A 104 -12.89 2.30 -1.62
CA HIS A 104 -11.87 3.18 -1.03
C HIS A 104 -10.42 2.72 -1.24
N LEU A 105 -10.10 2.17 -2.42
CA LEU A 105 -8.71 1.84 -2.78
C LEU A 105 -7.76 2.99 -2.42
N MET A 106 -6.76 2.67 -1.60
CA MET A 106 -5.77 3.63 -1.09
C MET A 106 -4.38 2.99 -1.09
N SER A 107 -3.34 3.80 -0.88
CA SER A 107 -1.98 3.26 -0.81
C SER A 107 -1.80 2.33 0.40
N PRO A 108 -0.86 1.37 0.37
CA PRO A 108 -0.69 0.41 1.45
C PRO A 108 0.01 0.99 2.69
N PHE A 109 0.44 2.25 2.69
CA PHE A 109 1.33 2.81 3.70
C PHE A 109 0.64 3.21 5.03
N ALA A 110 -0.68 3.06 5.12
CA ALA A 110 -1.40 3.02 6.41
C ALA A 110 -1.51 1.59 6.97
N GLY A 111 -1.36 0.54 6.16
CA GLY A 111 -1.49 -0.85 6.60
C GLY A 111 -2.91 -1.37 6.83
N GLU A 112 -3.94 -0.54 6.64
CA GLU A 112 -5.30 -0.85 7.11
C GLU A 112 -6.31 -1.31 6.05
N GLY A 113 -5.97 -1.28 4.75
CA GLY A 113 -6.95 -1.53 3.69
C GLY A 113 -7.71 -2.87 3.81
N ALA A 114 -7.01 -3.96 4.14
CA ALA A 114 -7.63 -5.26 4.31
C ALA A 114 -8.55 -5.34 5.55
N ASN A 115 -8.11 -4.77 6.68
CA ASN A 115 -8.93 -4.68 7.89
C ASN A 115 -10.19 -3.85 7.63
N LEU A 116 -10.05 -2.76 6.88
CA LEU A 116 -11.13 -1.87 6.53
C LEU A 116 -12.18 -2.57 5.65
N ALA A 117 -11.74 -3.34 4.66
CA ALA A 117 -12.63 -4.11 3.80
C ALA A 117 -13.43 -5.19 4.57
N ILE A 118 -12.81 -5.82 5.58
CA ILE A 118 -13.51 -6.78 6.45
C ILE A 118 -14.53 -6.04 7.32
N TYR A 119 -14.15 -4.89 7.87
CA TYR A 119 -15.03 -4.06 8.69
C TYR A 119 -16.25 -3.55 7.89
N ASP A 120 -16.05 -3.16 6.62
CA ASP A 120 -17.12 -2.81 5.71
C ASP A 120 -18.17 -3.92 5.57
N GLY A 121 -17.71 -5.16 5.37
CA GLY A 121 -18.61 -6.32 5.24
C GLY A 121 -19.45 -6.53 6.49
N ALA A 122 -18.84 -6.37 7.68
CA ALA A 122 -19.54 -6.48 8.95
C ALA A 122 -20.58 -5.35 9.14
N GLU A 123 -20.21 -4.11 8.83
CA GLU A 123 -21.12 -2.96 8.95
C GLU A 123 -22.27 -3.01 7.94
N LEU A 124 -22.00 -3.48 6.72
CA LEU A 124 -23.04 -3.68 5.72
C LEU A 124 -24.04 -4.76 6.18
N ALA A 125 -23.53 -5.90 6.65
CA ALA A 125 -24.37 -6.97 7.18
C ALA A 125 -25.24 -6.49 8.36
N ARG A 126 -24.64 -5.75 9.30
CA ARG A 126 -25.33 -5.14 10.44
C ARG A 126 -26.46 -4.21 9.98
N SER A 127 -26.18 -3.31 9.04
CA SER A 127 -27.17 -2.36 8.52
C SER A 127 -28.36 -3.06 7.85
N ILE A 128 -28.12 -4.16 7.12
CA ILE A 128 -29.18 -4.97 6.50
C ILE A 128 -30.06 -5.65 7.57
N ILE A 129 -29.46 -6.22 8.60
CA ILE A 129 -30.18 -6.89 9.70
C ILE A 129 -31.07 -5.91 10.47
N GLU A 130 -30.57 -4.70 10.73
CA GLU A 130 -31.29 -3.66 11.47
C GLU A 130 -32.44 -3.02 10.68
N ASN A 131 -32.50 -3.22 9.36
CA ASN A 131 -33.48 -2.62 8.45
C ASN A 131 -34.27 -3.67 7.63
N PRO A 132 -35.03 -4.58 8.28
CA PRO A 132 -35.71 -5.68 7.60
C PRO A 132 -36.72 -5.16 6.57
N GLY A 133 -36.63 -5.67 5.34
CA GLY A 133 -37.50 -5.28 4.22
C GLY A 133 -37.23 -3.89 3.65
N GLN A 134 -36.23 -3.16 4.16
CA GLN A 134 -35.92 -1.77 3.79
C GLN A 134 -34.48 -1.65 3.27
N ILE A 135 -34.17 -2.37 2.19
CA ILE A 135 -32.80 -2.46 1.66
C ILE A 135 -32.20 -1.08 1.32
N GLU A 136 -32.98 -0.15 0.75
CA GLU A 136 -32.47 1.19 0.43
C GLU A 136 -32.11 2.00 1.67
N ALA A 137 -32.88 1.85 2.77
CA ALA A 137 -32.55 2.49 4.03
C ALA A 137 -31.27 1.90 4.63
N ALA A 138 -31.11 0.56 4.57
CA ALA A 138 -29.91 -0.14 5.02
C ALA A 138 -28.66 0.34 4.27
N LEU A 139 -28.71 0.35 2.93
CA LEU A 139 -27.59 0.75 2.10
C LEU A 139 -27.25 2.24 2.27
N SER A 140 -28.26 3.10 2.41
CA SER A 140 -28.03 4.53 2.67
C SER A 140 -27.37 4.77 4.03
N ALA A 141 -27.80 4.06 5.07
CA ALA A 141 -27.18 4.15 6.39
C ALA A 141 -25.73 3.67 6.39
N TYR A 142 -25.46 2.57 5.67
CA TYR A 142 -24.12 2.03 5.48
C TYR A 142 -23.20 3.01 4.73
N ASP A 143 -23.62 3.50 3.56
CA ASP A 143 -22.82 4.42 2.73
C ASP A 143 -22.46 5.71 3.51
N ASN A 144 -23.43 6.28 4.24
CA ASN A 144 -23.23 7.48 5.05
C ASN A 144 -22.19 7.29 6.18
N ALA A 145 -22.08 6.08 6.73
CA ALA A 145 -21.07 5.74 7.74
C ALA A 145 -19.71 5.39 7.10
N LEU A 146 -19.72 4.80 5.89
CA LEU A 146 -18.51 4.44 5.17
C LEU A 146 -17.70 5.65 4.73
N PHE A 147 -18.33 6.66 4.12
CA PHE A 147 -17.62 7.80 3.53
C PHE A 147 -16.64 8.49 4.49
N PRO A 148 -17.06 9.03 5.66
CA PRO A 148 -16.13 9.74 6.55
C PRO A 148 -15.00 8.85 7.07
N ARG A 149 -15.29 7.58 7.38
CA ARG A 149 -14.28 6.61 7.83
C ARG A 149 -13.25 6.32 6.75
N SER A 150 -13.70 6.10 5.51
CA SER A 150 -12.83 5.82 4.38
C SER A 150 -11.96 7.02 4.01
N THR A 151 -12.51 8.24 4.04
CA THR A 151 -11.77 9.48 3.84
C THR A 151 -10.63 9.63 4.83
N ALA A 152 -10.90 9.48 6.13
CA ALA A 152 -9.87 9.65 7.16
C ALA A 152 -8.68 8.67 6.97
N LEU A 153 -8.95 7.43 6.58
CA LEU A 153 -7.91 6.43 6.32
C LEU A 153 -7.20 6.67 4.98
N ALA A 154 -7.89 7.15 3.95
CA ALA A 154 -7.27 7.55 2.69
C ALA A 154 -6.31 8.74 2.89
N GLU A 155 -6.69 9.74 3.69
CA GLU A 155 -5.83 10.86 4.08
C GLU A 155 -4.59 10.40 4.84
N GLN A 156 -4.77 9.53 5.84
CA GLN A 156 -3.67 8.97 6.61
C GLN A 156 -2.73 8.17 5.69
N SER A 157 -3.28 7.36 4.80
CA SER A 157 -2.51 6.57 3.83
C SER A 157 -1.70 7.47 2.88
N ALA A 158 -2.31 8.52 2.34
CA ALA A 158 -1.63 9.48 1.47
C ALA A 158 -0.53 10.25 2.21
N SER A 159 -0.79 10.67 3.44
CA SER A 159 0.20 11.32 4.32
C SER A 159 1.39 10.39 4.59
N ASN A 160 1.13 9.14 4.96
CA ASN A 160 2.18 8.14 5.18
C ASN A 160 2.99 7.87 3.90
N HIS A 161 2.34 7.75 2.74
CA HIS A 161 3.05 7.63 1.46
C HIS A 161 4.04 8.80 1.27
N ALA A 162 3.57 10.04 1.47
CA ALA A 162 4.41 11.23 1.37
C ALA A 162 5.53 11.26 2.42
N GLN A 163 5.31 10.75 3.63
CA GLN A 163 6.36 10.60 4.64
C GLN A 163 7.42 9.58 4.22
N PHE A 164 7.02 8.45 3.62
CA PHE A 164 7.96 7.38 3.26
C PHE A 164 8.79 7.71 2.01
N PHE A 165 8.20 8.39 1.02
CA PHE A 165 8.85 8.62 -0.29
C PHE A 165 8.98 10.09 -0.69
N GLY A 166 8.50 11.03 0.13
CA GLY A 166 8.67 12.45 -0.12
C GLY A 166 10.12 12.91 0.03
N PHE A 167 10.36 14.18 -0.29
CA PHE A 167 11.70 14.78 -0.32
C PHE A 167 12.45 14.73 1.02
N ASN A 168 11.72 14.60 2.14
CA ASN A 168 12.28 14.52 3.50
C ASN A 168 12.67 13.09 3.93
N SER A 169 12.41 12.08 3.10
CA SER A 169 12.85 10.71 3.38
C SER A 169 14.39 10.63 3.33
N PRO A 170 15.07 9.91 4.25
CA PRO A 170 14.51 9.05 5.30
C PRO A 170 14.18 9.75 6.63
N ALA A 171 14.54 11.03 6.81
CA ALA A 171 14.41 11.74 8.09
C ALA A 171 12.96 11.78 8.60
N SER A 172 11.98 11.95 7.71
CA SER A 172 10.56 11.85 8.03
C SER A 172 10.17 10.52 8.68
N VAL A 173 10.71 9.40 8.18
CA VAL A 173 10.42 8.06 8.70
C VAL A 173 11.17 7.80 10.01
N VAL A 174 12.41 8.28 10.12
CA VAL A 174 13.14 8.23 11.40
C VAL A 174 12.34 8.95 12.48
N ASN A 175 11.85 10.16 12.20
CA ASN A 175 11.04 10.94 13.14
C ASN A 175 9.74 10.21 13.53
N LEU A 176 9.07 9.56 12.57
CA LEU A 176 7.87 8.77 12.82
C LEU A 176 8.12 7.69 13.87
N PHE A 177 9.21 6.93 13.74
CA PHE A 177 9.53 5.85 14.68
C PHE A 177 10.12 6.37 16.01
N SER A 178 10.90 7.45 15.98
CA SER A 178 11.44 8.07 17.20
C SER A 178 10.35 8.67 18.09
N ALA A 179 9.24 9.15 17.51
CA ALA A 179 8.10 9.65 18.27
C ALA A 179 7.32 8.56 19.04
N HIS A 180 7.56 7.28 18.73
CA HIS A 180 6.85 6.13 19.30
C HIS A 180 7.75 5.23 20.17
N GLN A 181 8.98 5.66 20.48
CA GLN A 181 9.79 5.01 21.51
C GLN A 181 9.32 5.47 22.89
N VAL A 182 8.49 4.64 23.54
CA VAL A 182 8.13 4.72 24.97
C VAL A 182 9.09 3.86 25.77
#